data_AF-A0A4S4FAV7-F1
#
_entry.id   AF-A0A4S4FAV7-F1
#
_cell.length_a   1.000
_cell.length_b   1.000
_cell.length_c   1.000
_cell.angle_alpha   90.00
_cell.angle_beta   90.00
_cell.angle_gamma   90.00
#
_symmetry.space_group_name_H-M   'P 1'
#
loop_
_entity.id
_entity.type
_entity.pdbx_description
1 polymer ?
#
loop_
_entity_poly.entity_id
_entity_poly.type
_entity_poly.pdbx_seq_one_letter_code
_entity_poly.pdbx_strand_id
1 'polypeptide(L)'
;MVSYCQLSDSAAACCTLKDMASYGQEFAKELAAELRAQKARRKVSDEQIAEAIGVHRVSVSRYLTGDRPIPIVVFADLCRFLQVSPVKLVDEAEQRTRRNP
;
A
#
# COMPACT_ATOMS: atom_id res chain seq x y z
N MET A 1 5.01 -40.90 14.71
CA MET A 1 4.08 -41.20 13.60
C MET A 1 2.86 -40.32 13.78
N VAL A 2 2.90 -39.09 13.24
CA VAL A 2 1.77 -38.16 13.33
C VAL A 2 0.90 -38.40 12.10
N SER A 3 -0.28 -38.94 12.33
CA SER A 3 -1.26 -39.29 11.31
C SER A 3 -1.82 -38.02 10.68
N TYR A 4 -1.42 -37.73 9.45
CA TYR A 4 -2.11 -36.79 8.56
C TYR A 4 -3.40 -37.47 8.11
N CYS A 5 -4.52 -37.18 8.77
CA CYS A 5 -5.83 -37.64 8.34
C CYS A 5 -6.77 -36.45 8.21
N GLN A 6 -7.45 -36.43 7.05
CA GLN A 6 -8.62 -35.61 6.69
C GLN A 6 -8.31 -34.30 5.94
N LEU A 7 -7.96 -34.50 4.67
CA LEU A 7 -8.41 -33.69 3.55
C LEU A 7 -9.95 -33.71 3.48
N SER A 8 -10.62 -32.74 4.10
CA SER A 8 -12.02 -32.42 3.81
C SER A 8 -12.20 -30.90 3.95
N ASP A 9 -12.65 -30.27 2.86
CA ASP A 9 -12.90 -28.82 2.65
C ASP A 9 -11.78 -27.98 1.99
N SER A 10 -11.30 -28.45 0.82
CA SER A 10 -10.39 -27.69 -0.05
C SER A 10 -11.00 -26.42 -0.67
N ALA A 11 -12.33 -26.28 -0.74
CA ALA A 11 -12.98 -25.09 -1.30
C ALA A 11 -12.99 -23.88 -0.34
N ALA A 12 -13.27 -24.10 0.95
CA ALA A 12 -13.29 -23.03 1.95
C ALA A 12 -11.88 -22.48 2.22
N ALA A 13 -10.86 -23.35 2.31
CA ALA A 13 -9.47 -22.94 2.46
C ALA A 13 -8.92 -22.18 1.24
N CYS A 14 -9.36 -22.52 0.02
CA CYS A 14 -8.96 -21.82 -1.21
C CYS A 14 -9.61 -20.43 -1.33
N CYS A 15 -10.85 -20.24 -0.85
CA CYS A 15 -11.49 -18.93 -0.80
C CYS A 15 -10.77 -17.99 0.19
N THR A 16 -10.43 -18.47 1.39
CA THR A 16 -9.72 -17.65 2.40
C THR A 16 -8.31 -17.23 1.97
N LEU A 17 -7.62 -18.03 1.13
CA LEU A 17 -6.32 -17.66 0.58
C LEU A 17 -6.40 -16.59 -0.51
N LYS A 18 -7.49 -16.55 -1.30
CA LYS A 18 -7.76 -15.43 -2.22
C LYS A 18 -8.04 -14.13 -1.46
N ASP A 19 -8.74 -14.21 -0.33
CA ASP A 19 -9.09 -13.04 0.50
C ASP A 19 -7.86 -12.39 1.16
N MET A 20 -6.86 -13.17 1.59
CA MET A 20 -5.62 -12.61 2.15
C MET A 20 -4.72 -11.95 1.10
N ALA A 21 -4.73 -12.47 -0.14
CA ALA A 21 -3.99 -11.86 -1.23
C ALA A 21 -4.64 -10.54 -1.72
N SER A 22 -5.94 -10.33 -1.49
CA SER A 22 -6.64 -9.08 -1.88
C SER A 22 -6.40 -7.97 -0.87
N TYR A 23 -6.45 -8.27 0.43
CA TYR A 23 -6.30 -7.26 1.48
C TYR A 23 -5.00 -6.45 1.35
N GLY A 24 -3.87 -7.11 1.09
CA GLY A 24 -2.59 -6.42 0.89
C GLY A 24 -2.59 -5.47 -0.31
N GLN A 25 -3.33 -5.80 -1.37
CA GLN A 25 -3.46 -4.95 -2.57
C GLN A 25 -4.39 -3.76 -2.31
N GLU A 26 -5.53 -4.00 -1.64
CA GLU A 26 -6.47 -2.95 -1.22
C GLU A 26 -5.81 -1.97 -0.25
N PHE A 27 -5.08 -2.48 0.74
CA PHE A 27 -4.31 -1.66 1.68
C PHE A 27 -3.26 -0.82 0.94
N ALA A 28 -2.48 -1.42 0.03
CA ALA A 28 -1.50 -0.70 -0.76
C ALA A 28 -2.14 0.39 -1.63
N LYS A 29 -3.33 0.13 -2.18
CA LYS A 29 -4.11 1.09 -2.98
C LYS A 29 -4.59 2.27 -2.13
N GLU A 30 -5.15 2.01 -0.95
CA GLU A 30 -5.60 3.03 -0.01
C GLU A 30 -4.44 3.87 0.52
N LEU A 31 -3.31 3.24 0.83
CA LEU A 31 -2.08 3.94 1.23
C LEU A 31 -1.57 4.87 0.12
N ALA A 32 -1.54 4.38 -1.12
CA ALA A 32 -1.16 5.20 -2.26
C ALA A 32 -2.16 6.35 -2.49
N ALA A 33 -3.45 6.13 -2.24
CA ALA A 33 -4.47 7.18 -2.34
C ALA A 33 -4.30 8.28 -1.29
N GLU A 34 -3.98 7.92 -0.05
CA GLU A 34 -3.72 8.93 0.97
C GLU A 34 -2.41 9.68 0.67
N LEU A 35 -1.35 9.01 0.20
CA LEU A 35 -0.13 9.69 -0.25
C LEU A 35 -0.39 10.70 -1.38
N ARG A 36 -1.24 10.35 -2.36
CA ARG A 36 -1.68 11.31 -3.40
C ARG A 36 -2.41 12.50 -2.79
N ALA A 37 -3.31 12.25 -1.83
CA ALA A 37 -4.04 13.33 -1.16
C ALA A 37 -3.09 14.27 -0.41
N GLN A 38 -2.09 13.71 0.29
CA GLN A 38 -1.06 14.48 0.99
C GLN A 38 -0.16 15.28 0.03
N LYS A 39 0.21 14.70 -1.12
CA LYS A 39 0.90 15.39 -2.23
C LYS A 39 0.06 16.57 -2.74
N ALA A 40 -1.22 16.33 -3.06
CA ALA A 40 -2.12 17.35 -3.60
C ALA A 40 -2.33 18.52 -2.62
N ARG A 41 -2.52 18.23 -1.32
CA ARG A 41 -2.64 19.24 -0.26
C ARG A 41 -1.42 20.17 -0.19
N ARG A 42 -0.23 19.65 -0.50
CA ARG A 42 1.05 20.37 -0.48
C ARG A 42 1.45 21.00 -1.81
N LYS A 43 0.68 20.73 -2.88
CA LYS A 43 0.92 21.25 -4.23
C LYS A 43 2.33 20.92 -4.75
N VAL A 44 2.84 19.75 -4.41
CA VAL A 44 4.14 19.24 -4.91
C VAL A 44 3.96 18.32 -6.12
N SER A 45 4.88 18.39 -7.08
CA SER A 45 4.89 17.56 -8.29
C SER A 45 5.60 16.21 -8.10
N ASP A 46 5.41 15.28 -9.04
CA ASP A 46 6.14 14.01 -9.02
C ASP A 46 7.64 14.22 -9.29
N GLU A 47 8.00 15.20 -10.13
CA GLU A 47 9.39 15.61 -10.35
C GLU A 47 10.06 16.07 -9.06
N GLN A 48 9.42 16.94 -8.28
CA GLN A 48 9.99 17.44 -7.02
C GLN A 48 10.21 16.31 -6.01
N ILE A 49 9.26 15.39 -5.92
CA ILE A 49 9.39 14.20 -5.07
C ILE A 49 10.55 13.33 -5.56
N ALA A 50 10.58 13.04 -6.86
CA ALA A 50 11.58 12.18 -7.50
C ALA A 50 13.00 12.68 -7.27
N GLU A 51 13.22 13.99 -7.46
CA GLU A 51 14.48 14.66 -7.21
C GLU A 51 14.87 14.59 -5.73
N ALA A 52 13.93 14.86 -4.82
CA ALA A 52 14.21 14.90 -3.39
C ALA A 52 14.56 13.52 -2.79
N ILE A 53 13.93 12.44 -3.27
CA ILE A 53 14.14 11.08 -2.73
C ILE A 53 15.03 10.20 -3.60
N GLY A 54 15.57 10.74 -4.70
CA GLY A 54 16.55 10.04 -5.55
C GLY A 54 15.98 8.87 -6.36
N VAL A 55 14.74 8.97 -6.83
CA VAL A 55 14.10 7.94 -7.68
C VAL A 55 13.63 8.51 -9.01
N HIS A 56 13.39 7.66 -10.00
CA HIS A 56 12.85 8.12 -11.27
C HIS A 56 11.40 8.59 -11.14
N ARG A 57 11.03 9.71 -11.77
CA ARG A 57 9.67 10.28 -11.74
C ARG A 57 8.57 9.27 -12.08
N VAL A 58 8.78 8.47 -13.12
CA VAL A 58 7.79 7.44 -13.53
C VAL A 58 7.57 6.42 -12.42
N SER A 59 8.59 6.11 -11.61
CA SER A 59 8.44 5.24 -10.44
C SER A 59 7.56 5.91 -9.39
N VAL A 60 7.78 7.19 -9.08
CA VAL A 60 6.90 7.97 -8.17
C VAL A 60 5.46 7.91 -8.65
N SER A 61 5.23 8.18 -9.93
CA SER A 61 3.89 8.13 -10.51
C SER A 61 3.25 6.76 -10.34
N ARG A 62 3.96 5.66 -10.66
CA ARG A 62 3.43 4.28 -10.51
C ARG A 62 3.15 3.88 -9.06
N TYR A 63 4.00 4.32 -8.12
CA TYR A 63 3.73 4.13 -6.70
C TYR A 63 2.48 4.89 -6.28
N LEU A 64 2.44 6.17 -6.66
CA LEU A 64 1.31 7.06 -6.46
C LEU A 64 0.20 6.83 -7.48
N THR A 65 0.08 5.72 -8.21
CA THR A 65 -1.15 5.29 -8.91
C THR A 65 -1.63 3.93 -8.40
N GLY A 66 -0.79 3.24 -7.63
CA GLY A 66 -1.04 1.88 -7.16
C GLY A 66 -0.68 0.82 -8.19
N ASP A 67 -0.17 1.22 -9.36
CA ASP A 67 0.27 0.31 -10.43
C ASP A 67 1.47 -0.54 -9.98
N ARG A 68 2.23 -0.07 -8.98
CA ARG A 68 3.32 -0.81 -8.36
C ARG A 68 3.28 -0.68 -6.84
N PRO A 69 3.54 -1.77 -6.10
CA PRO A 69 3.76 -1.69 -4.66
C PRO A 69 4.87 -0.69 -4.33
N ILE A 70 4.67 0.08 -3.26
CA ILE A 70 5.62 1.08 -2.79
C ILE A 70 6.66 0.36 -1.92
N PRO A 71 7.97 0.40 -2.27
CA PRO A 71 9.00 -0.13 -1.39
C PRO A 71 9.01 0.62 -0.05
N ILE A 72 9.24 -0.08 1.06
CA ILE A 72 9.17 0.52 2.41
C ILE A 72 10.13 1.72 2.59
N VAL A 73 11.31 1.66 1.96
CA VAL A 73 12.29 2.76 1.96
C VAL A 73 11.72 4.00 1.27
N VAL A 74 11.12 3.84 0.09
CA VAL A 74 10.47 4.92 -0.66
C VAL A 74 9.27 5.48 0.10
N PHE A 75 8.50 4.63 0.77
CA PHE A 75 7.39 5.07 1.63
C PHE A 75 7.88 5.97 2.76
N ALA A 76 8.95 5.59 3.46
CA ALA A 76 9.53 6.39 4.54
C ALA A 76 10.04 7.74 4.01
N ASP A 77 10.71 7.75 2.86
CA ASP A 77 11.23 8.97 2.23
C ASP A 77 10.11 9.91 1.75
N LEU A 78 9.04 9.35 1.15
CA LEU A 78 7.83 10.09 0.81
C LEU A 78 7.20 10.74 2.04
N CYS A 79 7.07 9.98 3.14
CA CYS A 79 6.51 10.51 4.38
C CYS A 79 7.35 11.66 4.94
N ARG A 80 8.68 11.51 4.91
CA ARG A 80 9.62 12.54 5.36
C ARG A 80 9.53 13.80 4.47
N PHE A 81 9.56 13.63 3.15
CA PHE A 81 9.47 14.74 2.19
C PHE A 81 8.14 15.50 2.33
N LEU A 82 7.04 14.75 2.43
CA LEU A 82 5.70 15.32 2.64
C LEU A 82 5.47 15.76 4.09
N GLN A 83 6.41 15.60 5.03
CA GLN A 83 6.20 15.95 6.44
C GLN A 83 4.89 15.38 7.00
N VAL A 84 4.65 14.10 6.73
CA VAL A 84 3.49 13.35 7.22
C VAL A 84 3.96 12.21 8.12
N SER A 85 3.17 11.92 9.15
CA SER A 85 3.46 10.77 10.01
C SER A 85 3.15 9.48 9.26
N PRO A 86 4.11 8.55 9.11
CA PRO A 86 3.85 7.26 8.49
C PRO A 86 2.83 6.44 9.28
N VAL A 87 2.81 6.57 10.61
CA VAL A 87 1.84 5.88 11.49
C VAL A 87 0.41 6.31 11.15
N LYS A 88 0.18 7.63 11.08
CA LYS A 88 -1.17 8.14 10.74
C LYS A 88 -1.63 7.72 9.35
N LEU A 89 -0.72 7.71 8.37
CA LEU A 89 -1.00 7.26 7.02
C LEU A 89 -1.44 5.79 6.97
N VAL A 90 -0.72 4.93 7.69
CA VAL A 90 -1.04 3.51 7.81
C VAL A 90 -2.38 3.30 8.52
N ASP A 91 -2.63 4.02 9.61
CA ASP A 91 -3.91 3.95 10.35
C ASP A 91 -5.09 4.39 9.46
N GLU A 92 -4.94 5.47 8.71
CA GLU A 92 -5.98 5.97 7.79
C GLU A 92 -6.24 4.99 6.64
N ALA A 93 -5.19 4.43 6.04
CA ALA A 93 -5.31 3.41 5.01
C ALA A 93 -6.03 2.17 5.54
N GLU A 94 -5.64 1.68 6.72
CA GLU A 94 -6.25 0.52 7.36
C GLU A 94 -7.74 0.72 7.64
N GLN A 95 -8.11 1.89 8.17
CA GLN A 95 -9.51 2.23 8.41
C GLN A 95 -10.32 2.28 7.12
N ARG A 96 -9.74 2.75 6.01
CA ARG A 96 -10.41 2.77 4.70
C ARG A 96 -10.58 1.39 4.11
N THR A 97 -9.53 0.56 4.13
CA THR A 97 -9.59 -0.83 3.66
C THR A 97 -10.66 -1.60 4.41
N ARG A 98 -10.76 -1.45 5.74
CA ARG A 98 -11.84 -2.07 6.53
C ARG A 98 -13.24 -1.58 6.18
N ARG A 99 -13.37 -0.31 5.78
CA ARG A 99 -14.68 0.30 5.47
C ARG A 99 -15.17 -0.07 4.07
N ASN A 100 -14.26 -0.35 3.14
CA ASN A 100 -14.56 -0.64 1.74
C ASN A 100 -13.92 -1.98 1.31
N PRO A 101 -14.47 -3.11 1.79
CA PRO A 101 -14.04 -4.45 1.35
C PRO A 101 -14.43 -4.72 -0.11
#